data_AF-A0A9E0BI45-F1
#
_entry.id   AF-A0A9E0BI45-F1
#
_cell.length_a   1.000
_cell.length_b   1.000
_cell.length_c   1.000
_cell.angle_alpha   90.00
_cell.angle_beta   90.00
_cell.angle_gamma   90.00
#
_symmetry.space_group_name_H-M   'P 1'
#
loop_
_entity.id
_entity.type
_entity.pdbx_description
1 polymer ?
#
loop_
_entity_poly.entity_id
_entity_poly.type
_entity_poly.pdbx_seq_one_letter_code
_entity_poly.pdbx_strand_id
1 'polypeptide(L)'
;MFRQMLMAGASRAVFSPENDEGFEPDADAQDQFENDADFEDEDDGDADGGAEDRFEEDDAGDDEGDEGEADQVGRRPASRGENRIAAATRTAAEAKAEAAELRAQIDRITAGQTQQQQHLTQQQEQERLALMDPGERAEYIARQTAAQTQQTLAQIQFNSWDANDKVAFDALASRNPAAAKVRDKVESYLQDMRKSGTNAPRETVLKYVLGEMALNRAPKARAAGARAAADGRQRQQVRTPSTRGDVSANGQRRGSEAAQRRARLENVEI
;
A
#
# COMPACT_ATOMS: atom_id res chain seq x y z
N MET A 1 -18.61 -65.60 -23.23
CA MET A 1 -17.28 -66.12 -22.82
C MET A 1 -16.60 -65.01 -22.02
N PHE A 2 -16.79 -64.94 -20.69
CA PHE A 2 -16.02 -65.58 -19.61
C PHE A 2 -14.61 -65.01 -19.37
N ARG A 3 -14.51 -64.14 -18.35
CA ARG A 3 -13.42 -63.90 -17.35
C ARG A 3 -13.66 -62.48 -16.79
N GLN A 4 -14.10 -62.19 -15.57
CA GLN A 4 -14.04 -62.79 -14.23
C GLN A 4 -12.62 -63.07 -13.70
N MET A 5 -12.08 -62.11 -12.94
CA MET A 5 -11.38 -62.26 -11.63
C MET A 5 -10.80 -60.87 -11.23
N LEU A 6 -11.31 -60.19 -10.21
CA LEU A 6 -11.03 -60.34 -8.76
C LEU A 6 -9.58 -60.01 -8.37
N MET A 7 -9.42 -58.93 -7.58
CA MET A 7 -8.63 -58.78 -6.34
C MET A 7 -8.64 -57.27 -6.01
N ALA A 8 -9.45 -56.79 -5.06
CA ALA A 8 -9.25 -56.86 -3.60
C ALA A 8 -7.99 -56.09 -3.16
N GLY A 9 -8.22 -55.00 -2.41
CA GLY A 9 -7.16 -54.16 -1.84
C GLY A 9 -7.73 -52.98 -1.06
N ALA A 10 -8.49 -53.28 -0.01
CA ALA A 10 -8.96 -52.31 0.96
C ALA A 10 -7.79 -51.81 1.83
N SER A 11 -7.64 -50.49 1.95
CA SER A 11 -6.98 -49.85 3.09
C SER A 11 -7.81 -48.65 3.52
N ARG A 12 -8.90 -48.96 4.22
CA ARG A 12 -9.68 -48.01 5.01
C ARG A 12 -8.86 -47.77 6.28
N ALA A 13 -8.16 -46.65 6.35
CA ALA A 13 -7.51 -46.22 7.58
C ALA A 13 -8.62 -45.89 8.60
N VAL A 14 -8.85 -46.84 9.51
CA VAL A 14 -9.63 -46.67 10.73
C VAL A 14 -8.76 -45.85 11.66
N PHE A 15 -9.10 -44.58 11.83
CA PHE A 15 -8.53 -43.70 12.85
C PHE A 15 -9.17 -44.11 14.19
N SER A 16 -8.39 -44.81 15.02
CA SER A 16 -8.74 -45.11 16.41
C SER A 16 -8.75 -43.83 17.25
N PRO A 17 -9.77 -43.57 18.06
CA PRO A 17 -9.73 -42.56 19.12
C PRO A 17 -9.53 -43.26 20.47
N GLU A 18 -8.32 -43.30 21.01
CA GLU A 18 -8.03 -43.59 22.42
C GLU A 18 -6.54 -43.30 22.71
N ASN A 19 -6.27 -42.71 23.89
CA ASN A 19 -5.08 -41.95 24.36
C ASN A 19 -5.30 -40.43 24.17
N ASP A 20 -5.95 -39.70 25.08
CA ASP A 20 -5.72 -39.58 26.54
C ASP A 20 -4.25 -39.36 26.90
N GLU A 21 -3.76 -38.14 26.70
CA GLU A 21 -2.95 -37.44 27.71
C GLU A 21 -3.37 -35.97 27.72
N GLY A 22 -3.78 -35.49 28.90
CA GLY A 22 -4.22 -34.12 29.14
C GLY A 22 -3.15 -33.11 28.76
N PHE A 23 -3.45 -32.33 27.72
CA PHE A 23 -2.81 -31.05 27.49
C PHE A 23 -3.71 -30.00 28.11
N GLU A 24 -3.46 -29.66 29.37
CA GLU A 24 -4.00 -28.45 29.99
C GLU A 24 -3.46 -27.26 29.20
N PRO A 25 -4.30 -26.46 28.50
CA PRO A 25 -3.81 -25.22 27.93
C PRO A 25 -3.59 -24.25 29.08
N ASP A 26 -2.31 -23.97 29.40
CA ASP A 26 -1.93 -22.85 30.25
C ASP A 26 -2.67 -21.58 29.78
N ALA A 27 -3.64 -21.17 30.58
CA ALA A 27 -4.53 -20.05 30.31
C ALA A 27 -3.92 -18.69 30.71
N ASP A 28 -2.60 -18.62 30.90
CA ASP A 28 -1.88 -17.44 31.42
C ASP A 28 -0.76 -16.94 30.49
N ALA A 29 -0.94 -17.08 29.17
CA ALA A 29 -0.05 -16.48 28.17
C ALA A 29 -0.74 -15.41 27.31
N GLN A 30 -1.78 -14.75 27.86
CA GLN A 30 -2.50 -13.65 27.22
C GLN A 30 -2.36 -12.34 28.01
N ASP A 31 -1.15 -11.91 28.37
CA ASP A 31 -0.98 -10.51 28.81
C ASP A 31 0.48 -10.02 28.79
N GLN A 32 1.09 -9.89 27.61
CA GLN A 32 2.39 -9.17 27.51
C GLN A 32 2.81 -8.70 26.11
N PHE A 33 1.84 -8.36 25.25
CA PHE A 33 2.10 -7.49 24.10
C PHE A 33 1.24 -6.24 24.24
N GLU A 34 1.41 -5.53 25.36
CA GLU A 34 1.15 -4.10 25.43
C GLU A 34 2.10 -3.45 24.42
N ASN A 35 1.50 -3.13 23.28
CA ASN A 35 2.12 -2.50 22.13
C ASN A 35 2.30 -1.00 22.46
N ASP A 36 3.23 -0.71 23.36
CA ASP A 36 3.76 0.63 23.62
C ASP A 36 4.90 0.89 22.62
N ALA A 37 4.55 0.84 21.33
CA ALA A 37 5.35 1.46 20.30
C ALA A 37 4.99 2.95 20.29
N ASP A 38 5.52 3.64 21.29
CA ASP A 38 5.55 5.09 21.37
C ASP A 38 6.26 5.61 20.10
N PHE A 39 5.43 5.98 19.12
CA PHE A 39 5.86 6.53 17.85
C PHE A 39 6.09 8.03 18.08
N GLU A 40 7.12 8.34 18.87
CA GLU A 40 7.58 9.71 19.06
C GLU A 40 8.05 10.27 17.70
N ASP A 41 7.17 11.08 17.13
CA ASP A 41 7.40 12.37 16.48
C ASP A 41 8.89 12.72 16.22
N GLU A 42 9.46 12.18 15.14
CA GLU A 42 10.57 12.81 14.43
C GLU A 42 9.98 13.53 13.21
N ASP A 43 9.70 14.81 13.44
CA ASP A 43 9.58 15.91 12.49
C ASP A 43 10.78 15.92 11.52
N ASP A 44 10.69 15.11 10.46
CA ASP A 44 11.47 15.32 9.24
C ASP A 44 10.62 16.17 8.29
N GLY A 45 10.63 17.48 8.55
CA GLY A 45 10.27 18.48 7.57
C GLY A 45 11.21 18.44 6.39
N ASP A 46 10.79 17.74 5.32
CA ASP A 46 11.29 18.02 3.98
C ASP A 46 10.12 18.55 3.14
N ALA A 47 10.17 19.86 2.96
CA ALA A 47 9.26 20.64 2.15
C ALA A 47 9.79 20.71 0.72
N ASP A 48 9.08 20.06 -0.20
CA ASP A 48 9.03 20.44 -1.62
C ASP A 48 7.65 19.98 -2.12
N GLY A 49 6.62 20.83 -2.15
CA GLY A 49 6.48 21.89 -3.15
C GLY A 49 6.06 21.24 -4.48
N GLY A 50 4.80 20.80 -4.68
CA GLY A 50 3.64 21.68 -4.82
C GLY A 50 3.31 21.86 -6.30
N ALA A 51 2.25 21.20 -6.77
CA ALA A 51 1.34 21.67 -7.83
C ALA A 51 0.26 20.60 -8.06
N GLU A 52 -0.85 20.76 -7.34
CA GLU A 52 -2.14 20.22 -7.75
C GLU A 52 -2.59 20.99 -9.00
N ASP A 53 -2.99 20.28 -10.06
CA ASP A 53 -3.76 20.89 -11.14
C ASP A 53 -5.12 20.23 -11.21
N ARG A 54 -6.06 20.94 -10.60
CA ARG A 54 -7.49 20.66 -10.52
C ARG A 54 -8.14 21.42 -11.66
N PHE A 55 -8.53 20.71 -12.71
CA PHE A 55 -9.39 21.28 -13.75
C PHE A 55 -10.85 20.87 -13.52
N GLU A 56 -11.64 21.82 -13.04
CA GLU A 56 -13.08 21.88 -13.19
C GLU A 56 -13.42 22.83 -14.35
N GLU A 57 -14.30 22.33 -15.22
CA GLU A 57 -15.28 22.95 -16.12
C GLU A 57 -15.15 24.42 -16.58
N ASP A 58 -15.11 24.57 -17.91
CA ASP A 58 -16.09 25.26 -18.76
C ASP A 58 -16.77 26.53 -18.19
N ASP A 59 -16.34 27.71 -18.67
CA ASP A 59 -17.23 28.86 -18.83
C ASP A 59 -16.82 29.70 -20.04
N ALA A 60 -17.83 30.10 -20.80
CA ALA A 60 -17.72 30.69 -22.12
C ALA A 60 -17.65 32.23 -22.04
N GLY A 61 -16.78 32.77 -22.90
CA GLY A 61 -16.70 34.12 -23.48
C GLY A 61 -17.49 35.30 -22.91
N ASP A 62 -16.76 36.40 -22.68
CA ASP A 62 -17.08 37.78 -23.12
C ASP A 62 -15.80 38.63 -22.94
N ASP A 63 -15.05 38.93 -24.01
CA ASP A 63 -15.01 40.25 -24.67
C ASP A 63 -15.20 41.47 -23.74
N GLU A 64 -14.11 42.16 -23.39
CA GLU A 64 -13.86 43.56 -23.76
C GLU A 64 -12.52 44.03 -23.15
N GLY A 65 -11.83 44.89 -23.89
CA GLY A 65 -10.41 45.19 -23.72
C GLY A 65 -10.02 46.00 -22.49
N ASP A 66 -8.72 45.92 -22.16
CA ASP A 66 -8.02 46.96 -21.43
C ASP A 66 -6.56 47.02 -21.87
N GLU A 67 -6.17 48.20 -22.35
CA GLU A 67 -4.83 48.55 -22.78
C GLU A 67 -3.94 48.75 -21.55
N GLY A 68 -3.27 47.67 -21.12
CA GLY A 68 -2.30 47.69 -20.02
C GLY A 68 -0.88 47.49 -20.50
N GLU A 69 -0.18 48.58 -20.77
CA GLU A 69 1.26 48.67 -20.95
C GLU A 69 2.01 48.05 -19.76
N ALA A 70 2.56 46.84 -19.93
CA ALA A 70 3.32 46.13 -18.90
C ALA A 70 4.72 45.72 -19.42
N ASP A 71 5.68 46.59 -19.08
CA ASP A 71 7.04 46.31 -18.62
C ASP A 71 7.79 45.12 -19.28
N GLN A 72 8.65 45.44 -20.26
CA GLN A 72 9.64 44.53 -20.81
C GLN A 72 10.71 44.21 -19.76
N VAL A 73 10.45 43.19 -18.94
CA VAL A 73 11.48 42.53 -18.14
C VAL A 73 12.50 41.90 -19.09
N GLY A 74 13.67 42.53 -19.21
CA GLY A 74 14.78 42.02 -20.00
C GLY A 74 15.15 40.60 -19.59
N ARG A 75 14.72 39.62 -20.39
CA ARG A 75 15.06 38.21 -20.22
C ARG A 75 16.59 38.07 -20.22
N ARG A 76 17.16 37.75 -19.06
CA ARG A 76 18.57 37.39 -18.95
C ARG A 76 18.86 36.26 -19.96
N PRO A 77 19.97 36.34 -20.72
CA PRO A 77 20.31 35.29 -21.68
C PRO A 77 20.56 33.98 -20.92
N ALA A 78 19.87 32.92 -21.36
CA ALA A 78 19.93 31.61 -20.72
C ALA A 78 21.38 31.09 -20.63
N SER A 79 21.73 30.60 -19.44
CA SER A 79 23.05 30.03 -19.17
C SER A 79 23.30 28.79 -20.03
N ARG A 80 24.58 28.47 -20.30
CA ARG A 80 24.96 27.25 -21.04
C ARG A 80 24.41 25.97 -20.39
N GLY A 81 24.22 25.96 -19.07
CA GLY A 81 23.59 24.86 -18.34
C GLY A 81 22.10 24.74 -18.64
N GLU A 82 21.38 25.87 -18.61
CA GLU A 82 19.94 25.94 -18.93
C GLU A 82 19.66 25.50 -20.36
N ASN A 83 20.50 25.89 -21.33
CA ASN A 83 20.36 25.46 -22.71
C ASN A 83 20.58 23.95 -22.90
N ARG A 84 21.48 23.33 -22.13
CA ARG A 84 21.67 21.86 -22.16
C ARG A 84 20.49 21.13 -21.55
N ILE A 85 19.97 21.63 -20.43
CA ILE A 85 18.79 21.04 -19.77
C ILE A 85 17.59 21.17 -20.70
N ALA A 86 17.34 22.35 -21.28
CA ALA A 86 16.25 22.58 -22.23
C ALA A 86 16.35 21.68 -23.47
N ALA A 87 17.55 21.47 -24.00
CA ALA A 87 17.78 20.53 -25.11
C ALA A 87 17.49 19.08 -24.68
N ALA A 88 18.00 18.64 -23.52
CA ALA A 88 17.76 17.30 -23.00
C ALA A 88 16.28 17.04 -22.67
N THR A 89 15.56 18.04 -22.16
CA THR A 89 14.11 17.92 -21.90
C THR A 89 13.33 17.85 -23.21
N ARG A 90 13.74 18.59 -24.25
CA ARG A 90 13.10 18.54 -25.56
C ARG A 90 13.30 17.19 -26.22
N THR A 91 14.52 16.66 -26.24
CA THR A 91 14.79 15.32 -26.80
C THR A 91 14.10 14.21 -26.01
N ALA A 92 14.01 14.33 -24.67
CA ALA A 92 13.26 13.39 -23.85
C ALA A 92 11.75 13.47 -24.11
N ALA A 93 11.19 14.66 -24.36
CA ALA A 93 9.79 14.84 -24.72
C ALA A 93 9.48 14.25 -26.11
N GLU A 94 10.33 14.52 -27.10
CA GLU A 94 10.22 13.95 -28.46
C GLU A 94 10.28 12.42 -28.41
N ALA A 95 11.25 11.84 -27.71
CA ALA A 95 11.36 10.38 -27.56
C ALA A 95 10.14 9.75 -26.85
N LYS A 96 9.54 10.44 -25.87
CA LYS A 96 8.31 9.99 -25.22
C LYS A 96 7.11 10.05 -26.16
N ALA A 97 7.00 11.09 -26.98
CA ALA A 97 5.94 11.23 -27.98
C ALA A 97 6.02 10.10 -29.03
N GLU A 98 7.22 9.86 -29.58
CA GLU A 98 7.46 8.76 -30.51
C GLU A 98 7.14 7.39 -29.90
N ALA A 99 7.54 7.15 -28.64
CA ALA A 99 7.22 5.90 -27.95
C ALA A 99 5.71 5.73 -27.71
N ALA A 100 4.98 6.81 -27.44
CA ALA A 100 3.53 6.78 -27.28
C ALA A 100 2.82 6.49 -28.61
N GLU A 101 3.28 7.09 -29.72
CA GLU A 101 2.75 6.84 -31.06
C GLU A 101 2.97 5.39 -31.51
N LEU A 102 4.18 4.86 -31.30
CA LEU A 102 4.50 3.46 -31.61
C LEU A 102 3.64 2.49 -30.80
N ARG A 103 3.42 2.77 -29.51
CA ARG A 103 2.52 1.96 -28.67
C ARG A 103 1.08 2.01 -29.18
N ALA A 104 0.57 3.20 -29.50
CA ALA A 104 -0.78 3.34 -30.07
C ALA A 104 -0.92 2.61 -31.41
N GLN A 105 0.13 2.59 -32.22
CA GLN A 105 0.15 1.83 -33.48
C GLN A 105 0.15 0.32 -33.24
N ILE A 106 0.95 -0.17 -32.30
CA ILE A 106 0.96 -1.59 -31.89
C ILE A 106 -0.44 -1.97 -31.39
N ASP A 107 -1.02 -1.20 -30.47
CA ASP A 107 -2.34 -1.46 -29.91
C ASP A 107 -3.41 -1.53 -31.01
N ARG A 108 -3.36 -0.62 -31.99
CA ARG A 108 -4.28 -0.63 -33.14
C ARG A 108 -4.10 -1.89 -34.01
N ILE A 109 -2.86 -2.32 -34.26
CA ILE A 109 -2.57 -3.53 -35.04
C ILE A 109 -3.05 -4.77 -34.29
N THR A 110 -2.72 -4.89 -33.00
CA THR A 110 -3.09 -6.03 -32.16
C THR A 110 -4.60 -6.12 -31.96
N ALA A 111 -5.29 -4.99 -31.79
CA ALA A 111 -6.75 -4.95 -31.72
C ALA A 111 -7.39 -5.40 -33.04
N GLY A 112 -6.87 -4.92 -34.18
CA GLY A 112 -7.35 -5.31 -35.51
C GLY A 112 -7.16 -6.80 -35.81
N GLN A 113 -6.00 -7.38 -35.46
CA GLN A 113 -5.74 -8.80 -35.64
C GLN A 113 -6.67 -9.67 -34.78
N THR A 114 -6.90 -9.26 -33.53
CA THR A 114 -7.77 -10.01 -32.60
C THR A 114 -9.21 -10.03 -33.11
N GLN A 115 -9.73 -8.90 -33.59
CA GLN A 115 -11.08 -8.82 -34.17
C GLN A 115 -11.22 -9.69 -35.43
N GLN A 116 -10.24 -9.65 -36.34
CA GLN A 116 -10.28 -10.49 -37.55
C GLN A 116 -10.26 -11.98 -37.22
N GLN A 117 -9.42 -12.41 -36.27
CA GLN A 117 -9.40 -13.81 -35.82
C GLN A 117 -10.73 -14.23 -35.21
N GLN A 118 -11.36 -13.38 -34.38
CA GLN A 118 -12.68 -13.66 -33.81
C GLN A 118 -13.79 -13.75 -34.86
N HIS A 119 -13.75 -12.92 -35.91
CA HIS A 119 -14.72 -13.02 -37.00
C HIS A 119 -14.55 -14.30 -37.82
N LEU A 120 -13.31 -14.68 -38.13
CA LEU A 120 -13.00 -15.92 -38.84
C LEU A 120 -13.44 -17.15 -38.06
N THR A 121 -13.20 -17.19 -36.75
CA THR A 121 -13.64 -18.32 -35.91
C THR A 121 -15.15 -18.40 -35.80
N GLN A 122 -15.85 -17.26 -35.67
CA GLN A 122 -17.31 -17.24 -35.63
C GLN A 122 -17.95 -17.72 -36.94
N GLN A 123 -17.42 -17.32 -38.10
CA GLN A 123 -17.93 -17.79 -39.39
C GLN A 123 -17.73 -19.30 -39.57
N GLN A 124 -16.56 -19.81 -39.23
CA GLN A 124 -16.28 -21.26 -39.27
C GLN A 124 -17.20 -22.03 -38.31
N GLU A 125 -17.48 -21.47 -37.13
CA GLU A 125 -18.39 -22.08 -36.17
C GLU A 125 -19.83 -22.09 -36.67
N GLN A 126 -20.30 -21.01 -37.31
CA GLN A 126 -21.62 -20.94 -37.93
C GLN A 126 -21.77 -21.94 -39.08
N GLU A 127 -20.76 -22.07 -39.94
CA GLU A 127 -20.74 -23.09 -41.00
C GLU A 127 -20.80 -24.51 -40.40
N ARG A 128 -20.05 -24.75 -39.32
CA ARG A 128 -20.08 -26.03 -38.60
C ARG A 128 -21.47 -26.31 -38.03
N LEU A 129 -22.13 -25.31 -37.45
CA LEU A 129 -23.47 -25.42 -36.88
C LEU A 129 -24.55 -25.60 -37.95
N ALA A 130 -24.35 -25.07 -39.16
CA ALA A 130 -25.24 -25.27 -40.28
C ALA A 130 -25.19 -26.69 -40.85
N LEU A 131 -24.04 -27.37 -40.70
CA LEU A 131 -23.82 -28.76 -41.13
C LEU A 131 -24.21 -29.81 -40.07
N MET A 132 -24.47 -29.41 -38.83
CA MET A 132 -24.89 -30.30 -37.74
C MET A 132 -26.38 -30.66 -37.82
N ASP A 133 -26.73 -31.83 -37.29
CA ASP A 133 -28.13 -32.20 -37.08
C ASP A 133 -28.81 -31.25 -36.05
N PRO A 134 -30.11 -30.93 -36.19
CA PRO A 134 -30.81 -30.07 -35.24
C PRO A 134 -30.71 -30.51 -33.77
N GLY A 135 -30.65 -31.82 -33.48
CA GLY A 135 -30.46 -32.34 -32.13
C GLY A 135 -29.05 -32.08 -31.58
N GLU A 136 -28.03 -32.37 -32.39
CA GLU A 136 -26.62 -32.14 -32.05
C GLU A 136 -26.32 -30.65 -31.87
N ARG A 137 -26.94 -29.79 -32.70
CA ARG A 137 -26.82 -28.34 -32.59
C ARG A 137 -27.36 -27.82 -31.25
N ALA A 138 -28.50 -28.34 -30.80
CA ALA A 138 -29.08 -27.95 -29.52
C ALA A 138 -28.17 -28.33 -28.34
N GLU A 139 -27.60 -29.54 -28.36
CA GLU A 139 -26.63 -29.96 -27.35
C GLU A 139 -25.36 -29.11 -27.36
N TYR A 140 -24.83 -28.80 -28.55
CA TYR A 140 -23.65 -27.98 -28.69
C TYR A 140 -23.85 -26.59 -28.08
N ILE A 141 -24.95 -25.92 -28.45
CA ILE A 141 -25.30 -24.60 -27.91
C ILE A 141 -25.45 -24.70 -26.39
N ALA A 142 -26.17 -25.71 -25.88
CA ALA A 142 -26.33 -25.90 -24.44
C ALA A 142 -24.99 -26.05 -23.70
N ARG A 143 -24.04 -26.84 -24.24
CA ARG A 143 -22.70 -27.00 -23.66
C ARG A 143 -21.89 -25.71 -23.72
N GLN A 144 -21.93 -25.00 -24.84
CA GLN A 144 -21.23 -23.72 -25.02
C GLN A 144 -21.76 -22.66 -24.05
N THR A 145 -23.08 -22.52 -23.97
CA THR A 145 -23.73 -21.60 -23.02
C THR A 145 -23.40 -21.98 -21.57
N ALA A 146 -23.39 -23.28 -21.24
CA ALA A 146 -23.01 -23.74 -19.91
C ALA A 146 -21.55 -23.39 -19.58
N ALA A 147 -20.61 -23.61 -20.50
CA ALA A 147 -19.20 -23.25 -20.32
C ALA A 147 -19.01 -21.74 -20.17
N GLN A 148 -19.67 -20.93 -21.01
CA GLN A 148 -19.63 -19.47 -20.91
C GLN A 148 -20.22 -18.97 -19.59
N THR A 149 -21.32 -19.58 -19.13
CA THR A 149 -21.97 -19.24 -17.86
C THR A 149 -21.05 -19.57 -16.69
N GLN A 150 -20.38 -20.73 -16.71
CA GLN A 150 -19.40 -21.11 -15.69
C GLN A 150 -18.21 -20.15 -15.64
N GLN A 151 -17.68 -19.76 -16.80
CA GLN A 151 -16.59 -18.78 -16.87
C GLN A 151 -17.02 -17.41 -16.31
N THR A 152 -18.22 -16.95 -16.70
CA THR A 152 -18.79 -15.69 -16.20
C THR A 152 -19.00 -15.74 -14.69
N LEU A 153 -19.52 -16.85 -14.17
CA LEU A 153 -19.72 -17.04 -12.73
C LEU A 153 -18.39 -17.03 -11.96
N ALA A 154 -17.36 -17.70 -12.49
CA ALA A 154 -16.03 -17.68 -11.89
C ALA A 154 -15.44 -16.27 -11.86
N GLN A 155 -15.64 -15.48 -12.91
CA GLN A 155 -15.21 -14.08 -12.96
C GLN A 155 -15.97 -13.20 -11.96
N ILE A 156 -17.29 -13.37 -11.85
CA ILE A 156 -18.12 -12.66 -10.87
C ILE A 156 -17.67 -12.99 -9.45
N GLN A 157 -17.44 -14.28 -9.16
CA GLN A 157 -16.92 -14.71 -7.87
C GLN A 157 -15.58 -14.02 -7.58
N PHE A 158 -14.61 -14.09 -8.50
CA PHE A 158 -13.33 -13.44 -8.34
C PHE A 158 -13.45 -11.93 -8.05
N ASN A 159 -14.27 -11.21 -8.83
CA ASN A 159 -14.50 -9.78 -8.62
C ASN A 159 -15.15 -9.49 -7.26
N SER A 160 -16.08 -10.35 -6.82
CA SER A 160 -16.70 -10.22 -5.49
C SER A 160 -15.68 -10.45 -4.38
N TRP A 161 -14.79 -11.43 -4.50
CA TRP A 161 -13.71 -11.66 -3.54
C TRP A 161 -12.74 -10.47 -3.49
N ASP A 162 -12.34 -9.94 -4.64
CA ASP A 162 -11.43 -8.78 -4.71
C ASP A 162 -12.07 -7.52 -4.13
N ALA A 163 -13.36 -7.27 -4.39
CA ALA A 163 -14.07 -6.13 -3.83
C ALA A 163 -14.19 -6.23 -2.29
N ASN A 164 -14.51 -7.42 -1.77
CA ASN A 164 -14.57 -7.65 -0.33
C ASN A 164 -13.21 -7.46 0.36
N ASP A 165 -12.14 -7.97 -0.25
CA ASP A 165 -10.77 -7.79 0.25
C ASP A 165 -10.35 -6.31 0.22
N LYS A 166 -10.71 -5.56 -0.83
CA LYS A 166 -10.48 -4.11 -0.89
C LYS A 166 -11.18 -3.36 0.23
N VAL A 167 -12.46 -3.66 0.48
CA VAL A 167 -13.23 -3.02 1.57
C VAL A 167 -12.63 -3.36 2.94
N ALA A 168 -12.24 -4.61 3.16
CA ALA A 168 -11.60 -5.04 4.40
C ALA A 168 -10.25 -4.32 4.61
N PHE A 169 -9.47 -4.15 3.54
CA PHE A 169 -8.21 -3.43 3.57
C PHE A 169 -8.42 -1.93 3.82
N ASP A 170 -9.39 -1.30 3.17
CA ASP A 170 -9.69 0.12 3.36
C ASP A 170 -10.13 0.40 4.82
N ALA A 171 -10.93 -0.49 5.42
CA ALA A 171 -11.28 -0.43 6.83
C ALA A 171 -10.08 -0.68 7.77
N LEU A 172 -9.09 -1.46 7.33
CA LEU A 172 -7.83 -1.64 8.07
C LEU A 172 -6.95 -0.39 7.96
N ALA A 173 -6.88 0.22 6.78
CA ALA A 173 -6.12 1.44 6.54
C ALA A 173 -6.69 2.64 7.31
N SER A 174 -8.01 2.73 7.49
CA SER A 174 -8.62 3.80 8.29
C SER A 174 -8.26 3.73 9.77
N ARG A 175 -8.00 2.53 10.32
CA ARG A 175 -7.61 2.34 11.73
C ARG A 175 -6.09 2.27 11.95
N ASN A 176 -5.31 1.98 10.91
CA ASN A 176 -3.86 1.83 11.00
C ASN A 176 -3.15 2.80 10.04
N PRO A 177 -2.53 3.88 10.56
CA PRO A 177 -1.81 4.85 9.75
C PRO A 177 -0.66 4.26 8.93
N ALA A 178 0.01 3.21 9.43
CA ALA A 178 1.09 2.56 8.69
C ALA A 178 0.57 1.85 7.44
N ALA A 179 -0.63 1.27 7.50
CA ALA A 179 -1.28 0.65 6.34
C ALA A 179 -1.73 1.68 5.31
N ALA A 180 -2.24 2.84 5.75
CA ALA A 180 -2.60 3.94 4.86
C ALA A 180 -1.38 4.45 4.07
N LYS A 181 -0.22 4.62 4.73
CA LYS A 181 1.03 5.09 4.11
C LYS A 181 1.57 4.16 3.01
N VAL A 182 1.26 2.87 3.06
CA VAL A 182 1.80 1.86 2.13
C VAL A 182 0.76 1.27 1.17
N ARG A 183 -0.44 1.86 1.12
CA ARG A 183 -1.57 1.40 0.29
C ARG A 183 -1.18 1.22 -1.17
N ASP A 184 -0.58 2.24 -1.78
CA ASP A 184 -0.21 2.19 -3.20
C ASP A 184 0.85 1.12 -3.48
N LYS A 185 1.77 0.91 -2.52
CA LYS A 185 2.80 -0.12 -2.62
C LYS A 185 2.19 -1.52 -2.54
N VAL A 186 1.18 -1.74 -1.70
CA VAL A 186 0.44 -2.99 -1.61
C VAL A 186 -0.27 -3.31 -2.93
N GLU A 187 -0.95 -2.32 -3.53
CA GLU A 187 -1.63 -2.50 -4.82
C GLU A 187 -0.64 -2.78 -5.96
N SER A 188 0.51 -2.10 -5.99
CA SER A 188 1.57 -2.38 -6.97
C SER A 188 2.07 -3.82 -6.87
N TYR A 189 2.37 -4.30 -5.66
CA TYR A 189 2.81 -5.68 -5.44
C TYR A 189 1.74 -6.69 -5.85
N LEU A 190 0.45 -6.41 -5.57
CA LEU A 190 -0.64 -7.27 -5.99
C LEU A 190 -0.80 -7.34 -7.50
N GLN A 191 -0.66 -6.22 -8.20
CA GLN A 191 -0.68 -6.22 -9.67
C GLN A 191 0.46 -7.07 -10.24
N ASP A 192 1.65 -6.99 -9.67
CA ASP A 192 2.79 -7.80 -10.10
C ASP A 192 2.60 -9.30 -9.79
N MET A 193 2.03 -9.64 -8.62
CA MET A 193 1.64 -11.01 -8.31
C MET A 193 0.61 -11.55 -9.31
N ARG A 194 -0.41 -10.76 -9.66
CA ARG A 194 -1.43 -11.16 -10.64
C ARG A 194 -0.85 -11.38 -12.04
N LYS A 195 0.11 -10.55 -12.46
CA LYS A 195 0.86 -10.78 -13.71
C LYS A 195 1.62 -12.12 -13.68
N SER A 196 2.12 -12.53 -12.52
CA SER A 196 2.77 -13.84 -12.32
C SER A 196 1.81 -15.02 -12.14
N GLY A 197 0.49 -14.78 -12.21
CA GLY A 197 -0.53 -15.83 -12.04
C GLY A 197 -0.83 -16.21 -10.59
N THR A 198 -0.34 -15.44 -9.62
CA THR A 198 -0.61 -15.65 -8.19
C THR A 198 -1.51 -14.53 -7.67
N ASN A 199 -2.38 -14.83 -6.71
CA ASN A 199 -3.18 -13.82 -6.03
C ASN A 199 -3.13 -14.05 -4.52
N ALA A 200 -2.99 -12.97 -3.75
CA ALA A 200 -3.00 -13.00 -2.30
C ALA A 200 -3.95 -11.91 -1.78
N PRO A 201 -4.50 -12.05 -0.57
CA PRO A 201 -5.25 -10.98 0.09
C PRO A 201 -4.37 -9.74 0.32
N ARG A 202 -4.95 -8.55 0.23
CA ARG A 202 -4.26 -7.27 0.49
C ARG A 202 -3.61 -7.23 1.87
N GLU A 203 -4.25 -7.82 2.87
CA GLU A 203 -3.70 -7.88 4.22
C GLU A 203 -2.39 -8.68 4.30
N THR A 204 -2.28 -9.78 3.57
CA THR A 204 -1.06 -10.60 3.53
C THR A 204 0.08 -9.82 2.86
N VAL A 205 -0.23 -9.12 1.77
CA VAL A 205 0.75 -8.27 1.06
C VAL A 205 1.16 -7.08 1.92
N LEU A 206 0.24 -6.49 2.67
CA LEU A 206 0.55 -5.44 3.64
C LEU A 206 1.58 -5.92 4.68
N LYS A 207 1.36 -7.09 5.28
CA LYS A 207 2.29 -7.66 6.27
C LYS A 207 3.67 -7.88 5.66
N TYR A 208 3.74 -8.37 4.43
CA TYR A 208 4.99 -8.52 3.70
C TYR A 208 5.69 -7.17 3.47
N VAL A 209 4.98 -6.16 2.95
CA VAL A 209 5.54 -4.82 2.66
C VAL A 209 6.02 -4.13 3.93
N LEU A 210 5.26 -4.19 5.02
CA LEU A 210 5.67 -3.63 6.31
C LEU A 210 6.88 -4.38 6.88
N GLY A 211 6.90 -5.71 6.78
CA GLY A 211 8.05 -6.53 7.17
C GLY A 211 9.31 -6.17 6.39
N GLU A 212 9.21 -6.03 5.07
CA GLU A 212 10.31 -5.61 4.19
C GLU A 212 10.84 -4.22 4.60
N MET A 213 9.95 -3.26 4.86
CA MET A 213 10.33 -1.92 5.30
C MET A 213 11.00 -1.92 6.68
N ALA A 214 10.49 -2.72 7.61
CA ALA A 214 11.08 -2.87 8.94
C ALA A 214 12.49 -3.47 8.87
N LEU A 215 12.68 -4.51 8.06
CA LEU A 215 13.99 -5.13 7.84
C LEU A 215 14.99 -4.16 7.21
N ASN A 216 14.54 -3.35 6.25
CA ASN A 216 15.38 -2.34 5.60
C ASN A 216 15.75 -1.18 6.54
N ARG A 217 14.90 -0.85 7.52
CA ARG A 217 15.14 0.20 8.52
C ARG A 217 15.95 -0.29 9.73
N ALA A 218 15.84 -1.57 10.09
CA ALA A 218 16.51 -2.17 11.24
C ALA A 218 18.01 -1.84 11.38
N PRO A 219 18.86 -1.90 10.32
CA PRO A 219 20.27 -1.57 10.46
C PRO A 219 20.50 -0.07 10.79
N LYS A 220 19.69 0.83 10.22
CA LYS A 220 19.77 2.27 10.47
C LYS A 220 19.30 2.60 11.89
N ALA A 221 18.19 2.02 12.32
CA ALA A 221 17.65 2.19 13.67
C ALA A 221 18.63 1.68 14.75
N ARG A 222 19.26 0.51 14.53
CA ARG A 222 20.31 0.01 15.43
C ARG A 222 21.52 0.95 15.51
N ALA A 223 21.93 1.53 14.38
CA ALA A 223 23.03 2.48 14.35
C ALA A 223 22.67 3.81 15.05
N ALA A 224 21.46 4.33 14.85
CA ALA A 224 20.96 5.53 15.51
C ALA A 224 20.84 5.33 17.03
N GLY A 225 20.23 4.20 17.46
CA GLY A 225 20.13 3.84 18.87
C GLY A 225 21.49 3.66 19.54
N ALA A 226 22.47 3.07 18.85
CA ALA A 226 23.84 2.97 19.36
C ALA A 226 24.51 4.33 19.55
N ARG A 227 24.26 5.29 18.65
CA ARG A 227 24.75 6.69 18.77
C ARG A 227 24.06 7.41 19.93
N ALA A 228 22.72 7.35 20.01
CA ALA A 228 21.97 7.96 21.10
C ALA A 228 22.38 7.39 22.47
N ALA A 229 22.61 6.08 22.58
CA ALA A 229 23.10 5.45 23.80
C ALA A 229 24.55 5.85 24.14
N ALA A 230 25.41 6.08 23.13
CA ALA A 230 26.75 6.61 23.36
C ALA A 230 26.70 8.06 23.88
N ASP A 231 25.88 8.92 23.27
CA ASP A 231 25.69 10.31 23.68
C ASP A 231 25.07 10.42 25.07
N GLY A 232 24.10 9.57 25.40
CA GLY A 232 23.51 9.47 26.73
C GLY A 232 24.53 9.08 27.80
N ARG A 233 25.39 8.08 27.51
CA ARG A 233 26.49 7.70 28.40
C ARG A 233 27.51 8.83 28.57
N GLN A 234 27.86 9.54 27.51
CA GLN A 234 28.76 10.68 27.59
C GLN A 234 28.18 11.81 28.45
N ARG A 235 26.89 12.15 28.28
CA ARG A 235 26.20 13.15 29.10
C ARG A 235 26.11 12.74 30.58
N GLN A 236 25.92 11.46 30.89
CA GLN A 236 25.93 10.96 32.26
C GLN A 236 27.35 10.96 32.88
N GLN A 237 28.38 10.62 32.13
CA GLN A 237 29.77 10.63 32.63
C GLN A 237 30.30 12.05 32.88
N VAL A 238 29.90 13.03 32.06
CA VAL A 238 30.27 14.44 32.25
C VAL A 238 29.52 15.09 33.44
N ARG A 239 28.35 14.56 33.82
CA ARG A 239 27.65 14.92 35.07
C ARG A 239 28.14 14.08 36.25
N THR A 240 29.43 14.13 36.56
CA THR A 240 29.85 13.91 37.94
C THR A 240 29.63 15.22 38.68
N PRO A 241 28.64 15.33 39.59
CA PRO A 241 28.61 16.47 40.50
C PRO A 241 29.92 16.38 41.29
N SER A 242 30.83 17.31 41.01
CA SER A 242 31.97 17.58 41.87
C SER A 242 31.42 18.13 43.18
N THR A 243 30.90 17.24 44.03
CA THR A 243 30.68 17.48 45.45
C THR A 243 32.05 17.49 46.14
N ARG A 244 32.86 18.51 45.81
CA ARG A 244 33.71 19.10 46.84
C ARG A 244 32.77 19.94 47.69
N GLY A 245 32.36 19.36 48.82
CA GLY A 245 31.63 20.07 49.85
C GLY A 245 32.47 21.26 50.29
N ASP A 246 32.03 22.45 49.91
CA ASP A 246 32.43 23.68 50.56
C ASP A 246 31.21 24.17 51.34
N VAL A 247 31.33 24.08 52.66
CA VAL A 247 30.26 24.33 53.62
C VAL A 247 30.05 25.85 53.67
N SER A 248 29.13 26.38 52.87
CA SER A 248 28.60 27.72 53.09
C SER A 248 27.24 27.62 53.76
N ALA A 249 27.27 27.74 55.08
CA ALA A 249 26.09 28.02 55.88
C ALA A 249 25.52 29.37 55.45
N ASN A 250 24.41 29.37 54.72
CA ASN A 250 23.56 30.56 54.67
C ASN A 250 22.10 30.19 54.41
N GLY A 251 21.36 29.98 55.50
CA GLY A 251 19.92 29.81 55.48
C GLY A 251 19.26 31.14 55.20
N GLN A 252 18.62 31.30 54.03
CA GLN A 252 17.71 32.42 53.81
C GLN A 252 16.81 32.29 52.57
N ARG A 253 16.02 31.21 52.42
CA ARG A 253 14.92 31.15 51.41
C ARG A 253 13.68 30.37 51.87
N ARG A 254 13.26 30.51 53.13
CA ARG A 254 11.95 30.04 53.64
C ARG A 254 10.95 31.20 53.88
N GLY A 255 11.00 32.21 53.03
CA GLY A 255 10.11 33.38 53.11
C GLY A 255 8.77 33.23 52.39
N SER A 256 8.59 32.23 51.51
CA SER A 256 7.37 32.11 50.68
C SER A 256 6.31 31.17 51.27
N GLU A 257 6.70 30.11 51.98
CA GLU A 257 5.75 29.07 52.40
C GLU A 257 4.92 29.47 53.64
N ALA A 258 5.53 30.19 54.58
CA ALA A 258 4.84 30.67 55.79
C ALA A 258 3.87 31.82 55.47
N ALA A 259 4.21 32.69 54.51
CA ALA A 259 3.33 33.73 54.01
C ALA A 259 2.13 33.14 53.23
N GLN A 260 2.38 32.10 52.41
CA GLN A 260 1.31 31.39 51.71
C GLN A 260 0.37 30.62 52.64
N ARG A 261 0.86 30.08 53.77
CA ARG A 261 -0.01 29.44 54.78
C ARG A 261 -0.92 30.44 55.50
N ARG A 262 -0.44 31.66 55.78
CA ARG A 262 -1.28 32.71 56.40
C ARG A 262 -2.39 33.18 55.47
N ALA A 263 -2.09 33.41 54.19
CA ALA A 263 -3.10 33.78 53.20
C ALA A 263 -4.21 32.71 53.02
N ARG A 264 -3.86 31.42 53.16
CA ARG A 264 -4.85 30.32 53.10
C ARG A 264 -5.74 30.25 54.34
N LEU A 265 -5.28 30.72 55.50
CA LEU A 265 -6.05 30.70 56.74
C LEU A 265 -6.95 31.93 56.91
N GLU A 266 -6.62 33.04 56.24
CA GLU A 266 -7.43 34.27 56.24
C GLU A 266 -8.67 34.15 55.33
N ASN A 267 -8.64 33.27 54.33
CA ASN A 267 -9.75 33.00 53.40
C ASN A 267 -10.67 31.83 53.84
N VAL A 268 -10.53 31.33 55.07
CA VAL A 268 -11.42 30.33 55.65
C VAL A 268 -12.15 30.97 56.82
N GLU A 269 -13.26 31.65 56.52
CA GLU A 269 -14.23 32.05 57.54
C GLU A 269 -14.97 30.79 58.03
N ILE A 270 -15.05 30.64 59.36
CA ILE A 270 -15.98 29.74 60.06
C ILE A 270 -17.21 30.55 60.42
#